data_AF-A0A239N3P3-F1
#
_entry.id   AF-A0A239N3P3-F1
#
_cell.length_a   1.000
_cell.length_b   1.000
_cell.length_c   1.000
_cell.angle_alpha   90.00
_cell.angle_beta   90.00
_cell.angle_gamma   90.00
#
_symmetry.space_group_name_H-M   'P 1'
#
loop_
_entity.id
_entity.type
_entity.pdbx_description
1 polymer ?
#
loop_
_entity_poly.entity_id
_entity_poly.type
_entity_poly.pdbx_seq_one_letter_code
_entity_poly.pdbx_strand_id
1 'polypeptide(L)' 'MAVLRYLVLGAFACTTAVIALLVVVAVLSATGASSDPHGYAMIGGILFAAVLTPVAVALWLLHRSMRRRGR' A
#
# COMPACT_ATOMS: atom_id res chain seq x y z
N MET A 1 4.65 -23.12 8.53
CA MET A 1 4.12 -22.65 7.22
C MET A 1 2.87 -21.76 7.34
N ALA A 2 1.90 -22.08 8.20
CA ALA A 2 0.68 -21.26 8.35
C ALA A 2 0.96 -19.84 8.89
N VAL A 3 1.78 -19.70 9.93
CA VAL A 3 2.13 -18.41 10.55
C VAL A 3 2.76 -17.44 9.54
N LEU A 4 3.68 -17.91 8.70
CA LEU A 4 4.32 -17.11 7.66
C LEU A 4 3.33 -16.62 6.59
N ARG A 5 2.34 -17.46 6.21
CA ARG A 5 1.28 -17.07 5.27
C ARG A 5 0.39 -15.97 5.85
N TYR A 6 0.00 -16.07 7.12
CA TYR A 6 -0.79 -15.05 7.79
C TYR A 6 -0.01 -13.74 7.97
N LEU A 7 1.29 -13.81 8.28
CA LEU A 7 2.17 -12.65 8.32
C LEU A 7 2.24 -11.93 6.96
N VAL A 8 2.42 -12.67 5.87
CA VAL A 8 2.45 -12.10 4.51
C VAL A 8 1.11 -11.50 4.12
N LEU A 9 -0.01 -12.16 4.44
CA LEU A 9 -1.35 -11.64 4.18
C LEU A 9 -1.66 -10.39 5.01
N GLY A 10 -1.26 -10.38 6.30
CA GLY A 10 -1.41 -9.23 7.19
C GLY A 10 -0.57 -8.05 6.72
N ALA A 11 0.69 -8.29 6.35
CA ALA A 11 1.56 -7.27 5.78
C ALA A 11 0.97 -6.70 4.48
N PHE A 12 0.50 -7.57 3.57
CA PHE A 12 -0.13 -7.15 2.32
C PHE A 12 -1.39 -6.31 2.54
N ALA A 13 -2.27 -6.74 3.45
CA ALA A 13 -3.48 -6.00 3.81
C ALA A 13 -3.14 -4.64 4.43
N CYS A 14 -2.14 -4.58 5.32
CA CYS A 14 -1.67 -3.35 5.93
C CYS A 14 -1.10 -2.38 4.87
N THR A 15 -0.22 -2.87 3.98
CA THR A 15 0.32 -2.08 2.86
C THR A 15 -0.80 -1.54 1.98
N THR A 16 -1.80 -2.37 1.66
CA THR A 16 -2.95 -1.95 0.84
C THR A 16 -3.78 -0.86 1.54
N ALA A 17 -4.04 -1.00 2.83
CA ALA A 17 -4.77 0.00 3.62
C ALA A 17 -4.02 1.34 3.67
N VAL A 18 -2.69 1.31 3.81
CA VAL A 18 -1.86 2.53 3.78
C VAL A 18 -1.90 3.19 2.41
N ILE A 19 -1.79 2.44 1.31
CA ILE A 19 -1.95 2.99 -0.06
C ILE A 19 -3.31 3.67 -0.21
N ALA A 20 -4.39 2.99 0.20
CA ALA A 20 -5.74 3.54 0.10
C ALA A 20 -5.89 4.85 0.91
N LEU A 21 -5.34 4.90 2.13
CA LEU A 21 -5.34 6.10 2.95
C LEU A 21 -4.62 7.26 2.25
N LEU A 22 -3.46 7.01 1.64
CA LEU A 22 -2.69 8.03 0.92
C LEU A 22 -3.41 8.54 -0.33
N VAL A 23 -4.09 7.66 -1.06
CA VAL A 23 -4.92 8.04 -2.20
C VAL A 23 -6.05 8.96 -1.74
N VAL A 24 -6.73 8.61 -0.64
CA VAL A 24 -7.79 9.45 -0.06
C VAL A 24 -7.24 10.83 0.31
N VAL A 25 -6.11 10.89 1.02
CA VAL A 25 -5.46 12.17 1.39
C VAL A 25 -5.09 13.01 0.16
N ALA A 26 -4.56 12.38 -0.89
CA ALA A 26 -4.22 13.05 -2.13
C ALA A 26 -5.46 13.59 -2.85
N VAL A 27 -6.55 12.82 -2.90
CA VAL A 27 -7.83 13.23 -3.51
C VAL A 27 -8.45 14.39 -2.74
N LEU A 28 -8.49 14.34 -1.41
CA LEU A 28 -8.99 15.45 -0.57
C LEU A 28 -8.17 16.73 -0.79
N SER A 29 -6.85 16.60 -0.96
CA SER A 29 -6.00 17.76 -1.23
C SER A 29 -6.20 18.32 -2.64
N ALA A 30 -6.33 17.45 -3.65
CA ALA A 30 -6.59 17.87 -5.02
C ALA A 30 -7.96 18.55 -5.18
N THR A 31 -8.95 18.16 -4.38
CA THR A 31 -10.29 18.77 -4.38
C THR A 31 -10.39 20.03 -3.53
N GLY A 32 -9.30 20.47 -2.88
CA GLY A 32 -9.28 21.64 -2.01
C GLY A 32 -10.10 21.47 -0.72
N ALA A 33 -10.50 20.24 -0.41
CA ALA A 33 -11.21 19.88 0.82
C ALA A 33 -10.25 19.66 2.01
N SER A 34 -8.93 19.61 1.77
CA SER A 34 -7.92 19.60 2.82
C SER A 34 -7.43 21.02 3.12
N SER A 35 -7.09 21.28 4.38
CA SER A 35 -6.52 22.55 4.82
C SER A 35 -5.06 22.77 4.38
N ASP A 36 -4.58 22.05 3.34
CA ASP A 36 -3.22 22.15 2.81
C ASP A 36 -3.19 22.95 1.50
N PRO A 37 -3.00 24.28 1.55
CA PRO A 37 -3.01 25.15 0.37
C PRO A 37 -1.81 24.93 -0.57
N HIS A 38 -0.79 24.17 -0.15
CA HIS A 38 0.45 23.96 -0.89
C HIS A 38 0.50 22.61 -1.65
N GLY A 39 -0.41 21.67 -1.36
CA GLY A 39 -0.46 20.37 -2.03
C GLY A 39 0.63 19.37 -1.61
N TYR A 40 1.30 19.59 -0.47
CA TYR A 40 2.27 18.66 0.11
C TYR A 40 1.65 17.30 0.39
N ALA A 41 0.38 17.26 0.79
CA ALA A 41 -0.35 16.03 1.02
C ALA A 41 -0.57 15.21 -0.28
N MET A 42 -0.74 15.87 -1.43
CA MET A 42 -0.82 15.20 -2.74
C MET A 42 0.54 14.63 -3.16
N ILE A 43 1.61 15.44 -3.05
CA ILE A 43 2.97 15.03 -3.42
C ILE A 43 3.47 13.89 -2.53
N GLY A 44 3.28 14.01 -1.21
CA GLY A 44 3.61 12.97 -0.23
C GLY A 44 2.82 11.69 -0.47
N GLY A 45 1.53 11.81 -0.78
CA GLY A 45 0.67 10.68 -1.14
C GLY A 45 1.20 9.89 -2.34
N ILE A 46 1.57 10.58 -3.43
CA ILE A 46 2.08 9.97 -4.66
C ILE A 46 3.45 9.31 -4.42
N LEU A 47 4.39 10.01 -3.77
CA LEU A 47 5.72 9.48 -3.46
C LEU A 47 5.62 8.21 -2.60
N PHE A 48 4.75 8.22 -1.60
CA PHE A 48 4.60 7.10 -0.69
C PHE A 48 3.88 5.91 -1.34
N ALA A 49 2.88 6.17 -2.18
CA ALA A 49 2.23 5.13 -3.01
C ALA A 49 3.22 4.51 -4.02
N ALA A 50 4.10 5.30 -4.62
CA ALA A 50 5.14 4.82 -5.53
C ALA A 50 6.13 3.89 -4.84
N VAL A 51 6.43 4.11 -3.55
CA VAL A 51 7.27 3.21 -2.74
C VAL A 51 6.50 1.98 -2.25
N LEU A 52 5.24 2.11 -1.83
CA LEU A 52 4.48 0.98 -1.31
C LEU A 52 4.01 -0.01 -2.38
N THR A 53 3.79 0.45 -3.61
CA THR A 53 3.38 -0.41 -4.73
C THR A 53 4.35 -1.56 -5.00
N PRO A 54 5.67 -1.33 -5.20
CA PRO A 54 6.62 -2.42 -5.39
C PRO A 54 6.73 -3.33 -4.15
N VAL A 55 6.56 -2.80 -2.93
CA VAL A 55 6.49 -3.61 -1.70
C VAL A 55 5.29 -4.55 -1.71
N ALA A 56 4.12 -4.07 -2.09
CA ALA A 56 2.91 -4.88 -2.23
C ALA A 56 3.07 -5.98 -3.30
N VAL A 57 3.68 -5.65 -4.45
CA VAL A 57 3.97 -6.62 -5.52
C VAL A 57 4.97 -7.69 -5.05
N ALA A 58 6.02 -7.30 -4.32
CA ALA A 58 7.00 -8.24 -3.77
C ALA A 58 6.34 -9.23 -2.78
N LEU A 59 5.51 -8.73 -1.85
CA LEU A 59 4.75 -9.55 -0.91
C LEU A 59 3.78 -10.50 -1.64
N TRP A 60 3.10 -10.02 -2.69
CA TRP A 60 2.22 -10.83 -3.51
C TRP A 60 2.96 -11.98 -4.23
N LEU A 61 4.11 -11.68 -4.84
CA LEU A 61 4.93 -12.69 -5.51
C LEU A 61 5.46 -13.73 -4.52
N LEU A 62 5.87 -13.30 -3.33
CA LEU A 62 6.30 -14.18 -2.24
C LEU A 62 5.16 -15.10 -1.78
N HIS A 63 3.96 -14.57 -1.57
CA HIS A 63 2.79 -15.38 -1.25
C HIS A 63 2.50 -16.41 -2.36
N ARG A 64 2.56 -15.98 -3.63
CA ARG A 64 2.30 -16.84 -4.80
C ARG A 64 3.34 -17.94 -4.94
N SER A 65 4.63 -17.69 -4.66
CA SER A 65 5.67 -18.71 -4.70
C SER A 65 5.49 -19.76 -3.60
N MET A 66 5.17 -19.32 -2.37
CA MET A 66 4.83 -20.23 -1.26
C MET A 66 3.57 -21.05 -1.51
N ARG A 67 2.61 -20.51 -2.28
CA ARG A 67 1.41 -21.26 -2.68
C ARG A 67 1.70 -22.29 -3.77
N ARG A 68 2.69 -22.03 -4.64
CA ARG A 68 3.14 -22.97 -5.68
C ARG A 68 4.01 -24.11 -5.15
N ARG A 69 4.82 -23.89 -4.11
CA ARG A 69 5.66 -24.93 -3.47
C ARG A 69 4.90 -25.90 -2.56
N GLY A 70 3.64 -25.60 -2.22
CA GLY A 70 2.81 -26.45 -1.37
C GLY A 70 1.80 -27.31 -2.14
N ARG A 71 1.90 -27.36 -3.47
CA ARG A 71 1.31 -28.37 -4.35
C ARG A 71 2.44 -29.26 -4.84
#